data_AF-A0A973L5I6-F1
#
_entry.id   AF-A0A973L5I6-F1
#
_cell.length_a   1.000
_cell.length_b   1.000
_cell.length_c   1.000
_cell.angle_alpha   90.00
_cell.angle_beta   90.00
_cell.angle_gamma   90.00
#
_symmetry.space_group_name_H-M   'P 1'
#
loop_
_entity.id
_entity.type
_entity.pdbx_description
1 polymer ?
#
loop_
_entity_poly.entity_id
_entity_poly.type
_entity_poly.pdbx_seq_one_letter_code
_entity_poly.pdbx_strand_id
1 'polypeptide(L)'
;MPEPPVPPAVQRAADYETWVAAVRPAFEKAAATGETFTAYEIAHANDLPEPPDSAHHWGRLMTLLREEGWIRHAGWTCSPRPTTHQSGVRTWRGTPAAMQGRAA
;
A
#
# COMPACT_ATOMS: atom_id res chain seq x y z
N MET A 1 28.41 1.75 2.62
CA MET A 1 27.00 2.01 2.25
C MET A 1 26.15 1.11 3.12
N PRO A 2 25.21 1.58 3.94
CA PRO A 2 24.31 0.66 4.61
C PRO A 2 23.24 0.23 3.59
N GLU A 3 23.31 -1.05 3.24
CA GLU A 3 22.21 -1.84 2.70
C GLU A 3 20.88 -1.51 3.41
N PRO A 4 19.77 -1.32 2.67
CA PRO A 4 18.47 -1.09 3.30
C PRO A 4 18.12 -2.29 4.18
N PRO A 5 17.48 -2.09 5.34
CA PRO A 5 17.15 -3.18 6.24
C PRO A 5 16.28 -4.19 5.48
N VAL A 6 16.81 -5.40 5.29
CA VAL A 6 16.08 -6.52 4.72
C VAL A 6 15.01 -6.89 5.76
N PRO A 7 13.71 -6.68 5.48
CA PRO A 7 12.66 -7.05 6.43
C PRO A 7 12.72 -8.57 6.69
N PRO A 8 12.24 -9.04 7.87
CA PRO A 8 12.14 -10.46 8.17
C PRO A 8 11.41 -11.16 7.01
N ALA A 9 11.93 -12.31 6.57
CA ALA A 9 11.55 -13.02 5.34
C ALA A 9 10.06 -12.90 5.02
N VAL A 10 9.72 -11.88 4.24
CA VAL A 10 8.34 -11.61 3.88
C VAL A 10 7.93 -12.73 2.95
N GLN A 11 6.89 -13.48 3.31
CA GLN A 11 6.44 -14.63 2.54
C GLN A 11 6.10 -14.13 1.12
N ARG A 12 6.88 -14.51 0.10
CA ARG A 12 6.56 -14.16 -1.29
C ARG A 12 5.40 -15.03 -1.74
N ALA A 13 4.35 -14.40 -2.24
CA ALA A 13 3.25 -15.11 -2.87
C ALA A 13 3.69 -15.70 -4.22
N ALA A 14 3.12 -16.85 -4.59
CA ALA A 14 3.40 -17.52 -5.86
C ALA A 14 2.83 -16.73 -7.06
N ASP A 15 1.64 -16.14 -6.89
CA ASP A 15 0.88 -15.49 -7.96
C ASP A 15 0.32 -14.14 -7.53
N TYR A 16 0.12 -13.24 -8.50
CA TYR A 16 -0.41 -11.89 -8.26
C TYR A 16 -1.82 -11.93 -7.66
N GLU A 17 -2.71 -12.79 -8.15
CA GLU A 17 -4.10 -12.85 -7.67
C GLU A 17 -4.18 -13.31 -6.21
N THR A 18 -3.42 -14.34 -5.86
CA THR A 18 -3.30 -14.84 -4.48
C THR A 18 -2.73 -13.77 -3.54
N TRP A 19 -1.72 -13.04 -4.03
CA TRP A 19 -1.16 -11.92 -3.28
C TRP A 19 -2.17 -10.82 -3.06
N VAL A 20 -2.87 -10.37 -4.11
CA VAL A 20 -3.91 -9.33 -4.02
C VAL A 20 -4.98 -9.75 -3.01
N ALA A 21 -5.50 -10.98 -3.09
CA ALA A 21 -6.51 -11.47 -2.16
C ALA A 21 -6.03 -11.44 -0.69
N ALA A 22 -4.75 -11.69 -0.45
CA ALA A 22 -4.17 -11.65 0.90
C ALA A 22 -3.96 -10.21 1.42
N VAL A 23 -3.49 -9.29 0.57
CA VAL A 23 -3.16 -7.91 1.00
C VAL A 23 -4.35 -6.96 0.94
N ARG A 24 -5.27 -7.14 -0.01
CA ARG A 24 -6.45 -6.27 -0.25
C ARG A 24 -7.24 -5.95 1.02
N PRO A 25 -7.60 -6.90 1.91
CA PRO A 25 -8.39 -6.56 3.11
C PRO A 25 -7.69 -5.57 4.06
N ALA A 26 -6.35 -5.56 4.12
CA ALA A 26 -5.62 -4.59 4.93
C ALA A 26 -5.75 -3.16 4.35
N PHE A 27 -5.73 -3.03 3.02
CA PHE A 27 -5.93 -1.76 2.33
C PHE A 27 -7.38 -1.28 2.41
N GLU A 28 -8.36 -2.17 2.27
CA GLU A 28 -9.78 -1.86 2.45
C GLU A 28 -10.05 -1.34 3.87
N LYS A 29 -9.46 -1.99 4.89
CA LYS A 29 -9.57 -1.55 6.28
C LYS A 29 -8.97 -0.16 6.48
N ALA A 30 -7.79 0.11 5.91
CA ALA A 30 -7.18 1.44 5.96
C ALA A 30 -7.99 2.49 5.22
N ALA A 31 -8.58 2.13 4.08
CA ALA A 31 -9.49 2.98 3.32
C ALA A 31 -10.77 3.28 4.10
N ALA A 32 -11.31 2.32 4.85
CA ALA A 32 -12.48 2.52 5.71
C ALA A 32 -12.22 3.52 6.84
N THR A 33 -10.97 3.65 7.32
CA THR A 33 -10.61 4.66 8.33
C THR A 33 -10.61 6.08 7.76
N GLY A 34 -10.43 6.24 6.45
CA GLY A 34 -10.35 7.56 5.80
C GLY A 34 -9.07 8.34 6.11
N GLU A 35 -8.08 7.69 6.72
CA GLU A 35 -6.75 8.26 6.98
C GLU A 35 -5.89 8.25 5.71
N THR A 36 -4.88 9.11 5.70
CA THR A 36 -3.88 9.14 4.62
C THR A 36 -2.79 8.12 4.94
N PHE A 37 -2.47 7.24 4.01
CA PHE A 37 -1.48 6.19 4.17
C PHE A 37 -0.63 6.01 2.90
N THR A 38 0.53 5.39 3.07
CA THR A 38 1.35 4.87 1.98
C THR A 38 1.23 3.36 1.89
N ALA A 39 1.50 2.79 0.70
CA ALA A 39 1.51 1.34 0.53
C ALA A 39 2.52 0.65 1.47
N TYR A 40 3.66 1.31 1.72
CA TYR A 40 4.67 0.82 2.66
C TYR A 40 4.17 0.77 4.10
N GLU A 41 3.48 1.81 4.58
CA GLU A 41 2.94 1.83 5.95
C GLU A 41 1.93 0.71 6.18
N ILE A 42 1.02 0.48 5.24
CA ILE A 42 0.03 -0.61 5.35
C ILE A 42 0.71 -1.98 5.31
N ALA A 43 1.64 -2.18 4.38
CA ALA A 43 2.39 -3.42 4.28
C ALA A 43 3.20 -3.70 5.54
N HIS A 44 3.87 -2.69 6.07
CA HIS A 44 4.70 -2.81 7.28
C HIS A 44 3.87 -3.00 8.55
N ALA A 45 2.76 -2.26 8.71
CA ALA A 45 1.92 -2.34 9.90
C ALA A 45 1.10 -3.64 10.00
N ASN A 46 0.91 -4.34 8.88
CA ASN A 46 0.15 -5.60 8.81
C ASN A 46 1.02 -6.81 8.44
N ASP A 47 2.36 -6.68 8.45
CA ASP A 47 3.31 -7.73 8.06
C ASP A 47 2.92 -8.46 6.76
N LEU A 48 2.51 -7.68 5.74
CA LEU A 48 1.92 -8.23 4.51
C LEU A 48 2.96 -8.95 3.64
N PRO A 49 2.56 -10.02 2.93
CA PRO A 49 3.42 -10.74 2.00
C PRO A 49 3.94 -9.83 0.87
N GLU A 50 5.15 -10.10 0.39
CA GLU A 50 5.71 -9.41 -0.76
C GLU A 50 5.13 -10.01 -2.04
N PRO A 51 4.79 -9.16 -3.03
CA PRO A 51 4.40 -9.66 -4.34
C PRO A 51 5.58 -10.33 -5.06
N PRO A 52 5.30 -11.14 -6.09
CA PRO A 52 6.34 -11.70 -6.94
C PRO A 52 7.19 -10.63 -7.66
N ASP A 53 6.60 -9.46 -7.94
CA ASP A 53 7.29 -8.27 -8.46
C ASP A 53 6.97 -7.03 -7.61
N SER A 54 7.82 -6.76 -6.61
CA SER A 54 7.67 -5.61 -5.70
C SER A 54 7.83 -4.26 -6.39
N ALA A 55 8.46 -4.16 -7.56
CA ALA A 55 8.62 -2.88 -8.25
C ALA A 55 7.31 -2.43 -8.93
N HIS A 56 6.54 -3.38 -9.47
CA HIS A 56 5.37 -3.08 -10.30
C HIS A 56 4.03 -3.43 -9.63
N HIS A 57 3.95 -4.49 -8.82
CA HIS A 57 2.68 -5.00 -8.30
C HIS A 57 2.04 -4.09 -7.23
N TRP A 58 2.83 -3.41 -6.41
CA TRP A 58 2.31 -2.42 -5.46
C TRP A 58 1.61 -1.25 -6.19
N GLY A 59 2.23 -0.72 -7.25
CA GLY A 59 1.63 0.33 -8.07
C GLY A 59 0.36 -0.15 -8.79
N ARG A 60 0.35 -1.40 -9.25
CA ARG A 60 -0.82 -2.04 -9.88
C ARG A 60 -1.97 -2.19 -8.89
N LEU A 61 -1.72 -2.68 -7.68
CA LEU A 61 -2.72 -2.79 -6.61
C LEU A 61 -3.35 -1.44 -6.27
N MET A 62 -2.54 -0.39 -6.13
CA MET A 62 -3.04 0.97 -5.86
C MET A 62 -3.90 1.51 -7.00
N THR A 63 -3.56 1.19 -8.25
CA THR A 63 -4.40 1.54 -9.39
C THR A 63 -5.74 0.83 -9.32
N LEU A 64 -5.75 -0.48 -9.05
CA LEU A 64 -6.97 -1.29 -8.92
C LEU A 64 -7.89 -0.75 -7.82
N LEU A 65 -7.37 -0.52 -6.62
CA LEU A 65 -8.17 0.02 -5.50
C LEU A 65 -8.70 1.43 -5.78
N ARG A 66 -7.98 2.23 -6.58
CA ARG A 66 -8.46 3.53 -7.03
C ARG A 66 -9.61 3.39 -8.03
N GLU A 67 -9.49 2.47 -8.99
CA GLU A 67 -10.51 2.23 -10.02
C GLU A 67 -11.80 1.67 -9.40
N GLU A 68 -11.68 0.79 -8.41
CA GLU A 68 -12.81 0.28 -7.61
C GLU A 68 -13.41 1.33 -6.66
N GLY A 69 -12.74 2.47 -6.50
CA GLY A 69 -13.20 3.58 -5.66
C GLY A 69 -12.94 3.39 -4.17
N TRP A 70 -12.10 2.43 -3.76
CA TRP A 70 -11.68 2.27 -2.36
C TRP A 70 -10.81 3.44 -1.90
N ILE A 71 -9.85 3.84 -2.73
CA ILE A 71 -8.86 4.87 -2.40
C ILE A 71 -8.83 5.99 -3.44
N ARG A 72 -8.36 7.17 -3.03
CA ARG A 72 -8.04 8.28 -3.92
C ARG A 72 -6.64 8.80 -3.64
N HIS A 73 -6.03 9.40 -4.65
CA HIS A 73 -4.76 10.09 -4.50
C HIS A 73 -4.93 11.25 -3.52
N ALA A 74 -4.21 11.21 -2.40
CA ALA A 74 -4.26 12.25 -1.37
C ALA A 74 -3.20 13.33 -1.61
N GLY A 75 -2.06 12.94 -2.17
CA GLY A 75 -0.96 13.85 -2.46
C GLY A 75 0.37 13.10 -2.50
N TRP A 76 1.42 13.84 -2.18
CA TRP A 76 2.76 13.32 -2.02
C TRP A 76 3.23 13.71 -0.63
N THR A 77 3.83 12.77 0.11
CA THR A 77 4.49 13.10 1.37
C THR A 77 6.00 12.90 1.22
N CYS A 78 6.78 13.68 1.94
CA CYS A 78 8.20 13.43 2.07
C CYS A 78 8.40 12.27 3.06
N SER A 79 9.18 11.28 2.66
CA SER A 79 9.62 10.23 3.58
C SER A 79 10.29 10.87 4.81
N PRO A 80 9.91 10.49 6.05
CA PRO A 80 10.58 10.97 7.26
C PRO A 80 11.97 10.35 7.46
N ARG A 81 12.50 9.54 6.52
CA ARG A 81 13.85 9.01 6.62
C ARG A 81 14.89 10.15 6.61
N PRO A 82 15.83 10.19 7.58
CA PRO A 82 16.95 11.11 7.60
C PRO A 82 18.04 10.65 6.61
N THR A 83 17.67 10.50 5.33
CA THR A 83 18.61 10.20 4.25
C THR A 83 18.44 11.26 3.17
N THR A 84 19.56 11.84 2.73
CA THR A 84 19.76 13.05 1.90
C THR A 84 18.89 13.18 0.63
N HIS A 85 18.13 12.16 0.23
CA HIS A 85 17.14 12.22 -0.84
C HIS A 85 15.74 11.97 -0.27
N GLN A 86 14.98 13.04 -0.04
CA GLN A 86 13.55 12.97 0.24
C GLN A 86 12.82 12.53 -1.04
N SER A 87 12.83 11.24 -1.35
CA SER A 87 11.97 10.73 -2.41
C SER A 87 10.52 10.89 -1.96
N GLY A 88 9.79 11.78 -2.62
CA GLY A 88 8.36 11.95 -2.40
C GLY A 88 7.65 10.64 -2.68
N VAL A 89 6.94 10.10 -1.69
CA VAL A 89 6.12 8.91 -1.85
C VAL A 89 4.67 9.33 -2.06
N ARG A 90 3.98 8.66 -2.99
CA ARG A 90 2.55 8.89 -3.22
C ARG A 90 1.77 8.46 -1.98
N THR A 91 0.88 9.33 -1.54
CA THR A 91 -0.05 9.04 -0.46
C THR A 91 -1.45 8.82 -1.00
N TRP A 92 -2.15 7.90 -0.34
CA TRP A 92 -3.49 7.48 -0.66
C TRP A 92 -4.39 7.74 0.53
N ARG A 93 -5.67 7.99 0.27
CA ARG A 93 -6.67 8.17 1.31
C ARG A 93 -7.94 7.45 0.94
N GLY A 94 -8.60 6.86 1.92
CA GLY A 94 -9.93 6.26 1.73
C GLY A 94 -10.95 7.23 1.14
N THR A 95 -11.82 6.73 0.27
CA THR A 95 -12.95 7.51 -0.25
C THR A 95 -14.13 7.49 0.73
N PRO A 96 -15.06 8.44 0.64
CA PRO A 96 -16.32 8.39 1.40
C PRO A 96 -17.14 7.11 1.13
N ALA A 97 -17.04 6.54 -0.08
CA ALA A 97 -17.70 5.28 -0.42
C ALA A 97 -17.10 4.09 0.36
N ALA A 98 -15.76 4.04 0.47
CA ALA A 98 -15.08 3.04 1.29
C ALA A 98 -15.42 3.17 2.78
N MET A 99 -15.43 4.40 3.32
CA MET A 99 -15.81 4.66 4.71
C MET A 99 -17.25 4.24 5.03
N GLN A 100 -18.15 4.29 4.05
CA GLN A 100 -19.55 3.88 4.20
C GLN A 100 -19.77 2.38 3.91
N GLY A 101 -18.73 1.61 3.58
CA GLY A 101 -18.86 0.21 3.17
C GLY A 101 -19.64 0.02 1.87
N ARG A 102 -19.65 1.05 1.01
CA ARG A 102 -20.35 1.08 -0.29
C ARG A 102 -19.40 0.99 -1.49
N ALA A 103 -18.10 0.90 -1.24
CA ALA A 103 -17.12 0.61 -2.28
C ALA A 103 -17.25 -0.85 -2.76
N ALA A 104 -16.78 -1.10 -3.97
CA ALA A 104 -17.12 -2.25 -4.81
C ALA A 104 -16.61 -3.61 -4.32
#